data_AF-A0A6A0I1X4-F1
#
_entry.id   AF-A0A6A0I1X4-F1
#
_cell.length_a   1.000
_cell.length_b   1.000
_cell.length_c   1.000
_cell.angle_alpha   90.00
_cell.angle_beta   90.00
_cell.angle_gamma   90.00
#
_symmetry.space_group_name_H-M   'P 1'
#
loop_
_entity.id
_entity.type
_entity.pdbx_description
1 polymer ?
#
loop_
_entity_poly.entity_id
_entity_poly.type
_entity_poly.pdbx_seq_one_letter_code
_entity_poly.pdbx_strand_id
1 'polypeptide(L)'
;MRWEQCCGAHEARAGRIKFDHSNSGNAIFTLVQEEHMSVSLKQTLILSAMALGVTATAAVVYDCALFTEASPNLSPARQFDFWLGEWELTWPGEQSGLAAGEIGRGSNTITALFDSCVIQENFVDLAPQGLRGMSVSVYNSRLGKWQQTWVDNQGSYLDFVGEFQQDKMILSRTAQTKDGKEFLQRMVWYNLTRDALDWNWEASQDGGKTWKVNWQIHYQRKS
;
A
#
# COMPACT_ATOMS: atom_id res chain seq x y z
N MET A 1 2.31 -8.55 28.34
CA MET A 1 2.82 -8.37 26.97
C MET A 1 2.13 -7.15 26.39
N ARG A 2 2.89 -6.08 26.12
CA ARG A 2 2.38 -4.79 25.64
C ARG A 2 2.53 -4.81 24.11
N TRP A 3 1.40 -4.86 23.40
CA TRP A 3 1.35 -4.75 21.94
C TRP A 3 1.69 -3.31 21.58
N GLU A 4 2.97 -3.01 21.34
CA GLU A 4 3.38 -1.74 20.76
C GLU A 4 2.78 -1.65 19.35
N GLN A 5 1.88 -0.69 19.18
CA GLN A 5 1.11 -0.44 17.96
C GLN A 5 2.08 -0.17 16.81
N CYS A 6 2.02 -1.00 15.76
CA CYS A 6 2.82 -0.86 14.53
C CYS A 6 2.53 0.44 13.76
N CYS A 7 1.47 1.16 14.10
CA CYS A 7 0.94 2.27 13.34
C CYS A 7 0.76 3.46 14.31
N GLY A 8 1.36 4.61 13.97
CA GLY A 8 1.47 5.79 14.83
C GLY A 8 0.14 6.23 15.46
N ALA A 9 0.22 6.70 16.70
CA ALA A 9 -0.91 7.00 17.57
C ALA A 9 -1.98 7.88 16.92
N HIS A 10 -3.15 7.30 16.66
CA HIS A 10 -4.40 8.01 16.88
C HIS A 10 -4.80 7.75 18.34
N GLU A 11 -4.81 8.80 19.17
CA GLU A 11 -5.40 8.76 20.51
C GLU A 11 -6.91 8.51 20.40
N ALA A 12 -7.31 7.26 20.21
CA ALA A 12 -8.63 6.82 20.59
C ALA A 12 -8.66 6.82 22.13
N ARG A 13 -9.39 7.78 22.73
CA ARG A 13 -9.71 7.77 24.16
C ARG A 13 -10.45 6.46 24.49
N ALA A 14 -9.71 5.47 24.96
CA ALA A 14 -10.29 4.23 25.47
C ALA A 14 -11.04 4.53 26.77
N GLY A 15 -12.37 4.50 26.71
CA GLY A 15 -13.20 4.33 27.89
C GLY A 15 -12.80 3.04 28.59
N ARG A 16 -12.35 3.14 29.84
CA ARG A 16 -11.90 2.01 30.66
C ARG A 16 -13.13 1.16 31.04
N ILE A 17 -13.39 0.07 30.33
CA ILE A 17 -14.37 -0.93 30.77
C ILE A 17 -13.72 -1.73 31.91
N LYS A 18 -14.20 -1.51 33.13
CA LYS A 18 -13.96 -2.44 34.25
C LYS A 18 -15.05 -3.51 34.19
N PHE A 19 -14.66 -4.77 34.14
CA PHE A 19 -15.57 -5.88 34.45
C PHE A 19 -15.64 -6.01 35.97
N ASP A 20 -16.81 -5.72 36.53
CA ASP A 20 -17.16 -6.07 37.92
C ASP A 20 -18.06 -7.31 37.88
N HIS A 21 -17.61 -8.37 38.54
CA HIS A 21 -18.42 -9.55 38.83
C HIS A 21 -19.02 -9.39 40.22
N SER A 22 -20.19 -8.75 40.33
CA SER A 22 -21.11 -9.01 41.44
C SER A 22 -22.56 -8.56 41.16
N ASN A 23 -23.45 -9.55 41.29
CA ASN A 23 -24.83 -9.53 41.76
C ASN A 23 -25.88 -8.50 41.27
N SER A 24 -26.93 -9.07 40.67
CA SER A 24 -28.36 -8.85 40.94
C SER A 24 -28.87 -7.45 41.35
N GLY A 25 -29.73 -6.88 40.49
CA GLY A 25 -30.67 -5.85 40.91
C GLY A 25 -31.31 -5.09 39.75
N ASN A 26 -32.64 -5.13 39.68
CA ASN A 26 -33.49 -4.36 38.78
C ASN A 26 -33.01 -2.91 38.57
N ALA A 27 -32.82 -2.50 37.32
CA ALA A 27 -32.70 -1.09 36.96
C ALA A 27 -33.95 -0.65 36.20
N ILE A 28 -34.75 0.18 36.87
CA ILE A 28 -35.92 0.88 36.34
C ILE A 28 -35.44 1.96 35.39
N PHE A 29 -35.92 1.93 34.14
CA PHE A 29 -35.71 2.98 33.15
C PHE A 29 -36.47 4.23 33.58
N THR A 30 -35.75 5.31 33.88
CA THR A 30 -36.33 6.66 34.01
C THR A 30 -35.98 7.44 32.75
N LEU A 31 -37.00 7.72 31.94
CA LEU A 31 -36.93 8.65 30.82
C LEU A 31 -36.81 10.07 31.41
N VAL A 32 -35.73 10.79 31.07
CA VAL A 32 -35.63 12.23 31.33
C VAL A 32 -36.09 12.95 30.07
N GLN A 33 -37.16 13.72 30.26
CA GLN A 33 -37.88 14.53 29.28
C GLN A 33 -37.13 15.84 28.98
N GLU A 34 -37.37 16.36 27.78
CA GLU A 34 -36.78 17.52 27.12
C GLU A 34 -36.85 18.84 27.89
N GLU A 35 -35.89 19.74 27.63
CA GLU A 35 -36.15 21.18 27.69
C GLU A 35 -35.73 21.86 26.37
N HIS A 36 -36.74 22.45 25.75
CA HIS A 36 -36.65 23.40 24.64
C HIS A 36 -36.04 24.72 25.10
N MET A 37 -35.14 25.30 24.31
CA MET A 37 -34.90 26.75 24.35
C MET A 37 -34.96 27.38 22.96
N SER A 38 -35.75 28.44 22.92
CA SER A 38 -36.23 29.24 21.80
C SER A 38 -35.16 30.08 21.11
N VAL A 39 -35.17 30.12 19.77
CA VAL A 39 -34.45 31.11 18.96
C VAL A 39 -35.40 32.27 18.62
N SER A 40 -35.03 33.47 19.08
CA SER A 40 -35.76 34.74 18.91
C SER A 40 -35.57 35.31 17.50
N LEU A 41 -36.66 35.50 16.76
CA LEU A 41 -36.71 36.31 15.53
C LEU A 41 -36.52 37.81 15.84
N LYS A 42 -35.63 38.49 15.13
CA LYS A 42 -35.72 39.94 14.90
C LYS A 42 -35.64 40.21 13.40
N GLN A 43 -36.75 40.70 12.85
CA GLN A 43 -36.89 41.16 11.48
C GLN A 43 -36.28 42.56 11.35
N THR A 44 -35.52 42.82 10.29
CA THR A 44 -35.25 44.18 9.80
C THR A 44 -35.21 44.16 8.28
N LEU A 45 -36.18 44.86 7.67
CA LEU A 45 -36.27 45.14 6.24
C LEU A 45 -35.41 46.38 5.92
N ILE A 46 -34.53 46.30 4.92
CA ILE A 46 -34.02 47.49 4.21
C ILE A 46 -34.06 47.22 2.71
N LEU A 47 -34.73 48.14 2.00
CA LEU A 47 -34.96 48.16 0.56
C LEU A 47 -33.77 48.75 -0.20
N SER A 48 -33.48 48.11 -1.34
CA SER A 48 -33.03 48.65 -2.64
C SER A 48 -31.76 49.49 -2.77
N ALA A 49 -30.83 49.00 -3.61
CA ALA A 49 -30.33 49.74 -4.77
C ALA A 49 -29.65 48.79 -5.77
N MET A 50 -30.13 48.77 -7.02
CA MET A 50 -29.48 48.11 -8.16
C MET A 50 -28.22 48.88 -8.54
N ALA A 51 -27.12 48.16 -8.77
CA ALA A 51 -26.00 48.63 -9.57
C ALA A 51 -25.56 47.50 -10.52
N LEU A 52 -25.84 47.71 -11.80
CA LEU A 52 -25.26 46.96 -12.93
C LEU A 52 -23.77 47.29 -12.99
N GLY A 53 -22.92 46.26 -13.00
CA GLY A 53 -21.48 46.44 -13.12
C GLY A 53 -20.77 45.15 -13.52
N VAL A 54 -20.75 44.90 -14.82
CA VAL A 54 -19.77 44.11 -15.61
C VAL A 54 -19.05 42.98 -14.86
N THR A 55 -19.50 41.75 -15.07
CA THR A 55 -18.76 40.55 -14.68
C THR A 55 -17.51 40.42 -15.57
N ALA A 56 -16.36 40.88 -15.10
CA ALA A 56 -15.08 40.42 -15.62
C ALA A 56 -14.93 38.96 -15.22
N THR A 57 -15.19 38.04 -16.15
CA THR A 57 -14.81 36.63 -15.98
C THR A 57 -13.29 36.58 -15.90
N ALA A 58 -12.75 36.52 -14.68
CA ALA A 58 -11.39 36.03 -14.50
C ALA A 58 -11.38 34.61 -15.05
N ALA A 59 -10.72 34.41 -16.19
CA ALA A 59 -10.35 33.09 -16.64
C ALA A 59 -9.48 32.50 -15.53
N VAL A 60 -10.06 31.61 -14.72
CA VAL A 60 -9.29 30.74 -13.85
C VAL A 60 -8.51 29.86 -14.80
N VAL A 61 -7.29 30.28 -15.11
CA VAL A 61 -6.28 29.41 -15.67
C VAL A 61 -6.11 28.34 -14.60
N TYR A 62 -6.71 27.19 -14.82
CA TYR A 62 -6.34 26.01 -14.06
C TYR A 62 -4.90 25.76 -14.44
N ASP A 63 -4.01 26.26 -13.57
CA ASP A 63 -2.64 25.85 -13.53
C ASP A 63 -2.69 24.33 -13.46
N CYS A 64 -2.33 23.67 -14.56
CA CYS A 64 -2.15 22.24 -14.57
C CYS A 64 -0.90 22.04 -13.72
N ALA A 65 -1.11 21.95 -12.41
CA ALA A 65 -0.07 21.64 -11.46
C ALA A 65 0.61 20.38 -12.00
N LEU A 66 1.85 20.54 -12.43
CA LEU A 66 2.80 19.45 -12.57
C LEU A 66 2.87 18.82 -11.18
N PHE A 67 2.05 17.80 -10.96
CA PHE A 67 2.13 17.01 -9.75
C PHE A 67 3.45 16.28 -9.79
N THR A 68 4.34 16.74 -8.93
CA THR A 68 5.62 16.16 -8.55
C THR A 68 5.52 14.63 -8.44
N GLU A 69 6.59 13.96 -8.89
CA GLU A 69 6.81 12.52 -8.81
C GLU A 69 6.55 11.95 -7.40
N ALA A 70 6.34 10.63 -7.34
CA ALA A 70 5.90 9.89 -6.15
C ALA A 70 6.44 10.42 -4.81
N SER A 71 5.51 10.70 -3.90
CA SER A 71 5.70 11.49 -2.68
C SER A 71 6.92 11.08 -1.83
N PRO A 72 7.94 11.95 -1.67
CA PRO A 72 9.18 11.62 -0.95
C PRO A 72 9.05 11.59 0.59
N ASN A 73 7.85 11.61 1.17
CA ASN A 73 7.65 11.81 2.62
C ASN A 73 6.63 10.85 3.27
N LEU A 74 6.49 9.62 2.76
CA LEU A 74 5.72 8.60 3.48
C LEU A 74 6.49 8.16 4.74
N SER A 75 5.75 7.90 5.82
CA SER A 75 6.36 7.28 7.00
C SER A 75 6.93 5.91 6.63
N PRO A 76 7.97 5.41 7.30
CA PRO A 76 8.59 4.13 6.93
C PRO A 76 7.61 2.97 6.78
N ALA A 77 6.60 2.90 7.66
CA ALA A 77 5.54 1.89 7.63
C ALA A 77 4.52 2.03 6.48
N ARG A 78 4.56 3.13 5.74
CA ARG A 78 3.67 3.42 4.61
C ARG A 78 4.41 3.45 3.27
N GLN A 79 5.71 3.16 3.26
CA GLN A 79 6.53 3.19 2.04
C GLN A 79 6.03 2.23 0.95
N PHE A 80 5.32 1.14 1.26
CA PHE A 80 4.74 0.25 0.25
C PHE A 80 3.43 0.76 -0.38
N ASP A 81 2.88 1.88 0.08
CA ASP A 81 1.59 2.38 -0.41
C ASP A 81 1.57 2.65 -1.92
N PHE A 82 2.72 2.91 -2.54
CA PHE A 82 2.83 3.06 -4.01
C PHE A 82 2.30 1.83 -4.76
N TRP A 83 2.34 0.65 -4.13
CA TRP A 83 2.00 -0.63 -4.75
C TRP A 83 0.52 -1.00 -4.63
N LEU A 84 -0.23 -0.33 -3.74
CA LEU A 84 -1.64 -0.63 -3.50
C LEU A 84 -2.48 -0.47 -4.79
N GLY A 85 -3.42 -1.39 -5.00
CA GLY A 85 -4.38 -1.37 -6.10
C GLY A 85 -4.31 -2.61 -7.00
N GLU A 86 -4.92 -2.50 -8.18
CA GLU A 86 -4.92 -3.54 -9.19
C GLU A 86 -4.04 -3.17 -10.38
N TRP A 87 -3.31 -4.16 -10.87
CA TRP A 87 -2.30 -3.97 -11.90
C TRP A 87 -2.43 -5.00 -13.01
N GLU A 88 -2.18 -4.56 -14.24
CA GLU A 88 -1.88 -5.39 -15.39
C GLU A 88 -0.36 -5.47 -15.54
N LEU A 89 0.13 -6.67 -15.82
CA LEU A 89 1.55 -6.96 -15.84
C LEU A 89 1.97 -7.41 -17.23
N THR A 90 3.15 -6.97 -17.66
CA THR A 90 3.77 -7.45 -18.90
C THR A 90 5.27 -7.69 -18.72
N TRP A 91 5.81 -8.65 -19.46
CA TRP A 91 7.24 -8.94 -19.49
C TRP A 91 7.66 -9.60 -20.82
N PRO A 92 8.96 -9.57 -21.18
CA PRO A 92 9.48 -10.33 -22.31
C PRO A 92 9.28 -11.83 -22.06
N GLY A 93 8.59 -12.51 -22.98
CA GLY A 93 8.14 -13.89 -22.79
C GLY A 93 9.28 -14.89 -22.53
N GLU A 94 10.47 -14.64 -23.07
CA GLU A 94 11.65 -15.49 -22.89
C GLU A 94 12.08 -15.58 -21.42
N GLN A 95 11.75 -14.59 -20.59
CA GLN A 95 12.06 -14.58 -19.16
C GLN A 95 11.16 -15.53 -18.36
N SER A 96 10.00 -15.91 -18.90
CA SER A 96 9.05 -16.87 -18.30
C SER A 96 8.90 -18.16 -19.09
N GLY A 97 9.82 -18.44 -20.02
CA GLY A 97 9.82 -19.67 -20.82
C GLY A 97 8.85 -19.69 -22.01
N LEU A 98 8.30 -18.53 -22.40
CA LEU A 98 7.55 -18.37 -23.65
C LEU A 98 8.51 -18.21 -24.85
N ALA A 99 7.98 -18.28 -26.07
CA ALA A 99 8.79 -18.19 -27.27
C ALA A 99 9.38 -16.77 -27.46
N ALA A 100 10.48 -16.69 -28.21
CA ALA A 100 11.13 -15.41 -28.48
C ALA A 100 10.20 -14.43 -29.21
N GLY A 101 10.10 -13.20 -28.71
CA GLY A 101 9.20 -12.17 -29.20
C GLY A 101 7.76 -12.24 -28.65
N GLU A 102 7.42 -13.24 -27.84
CA GLU A 102 6.14 -13.26 -27.13
C GLU A 102 6.15 -12.33 -25.92
N ILE A 103 4.97 -11.88 -25.49
CA ILE A 103 4.80 -11.02 -24.32
C ILE A 103 4.03 -11.82 -23.27
N GLY A 104 4.68 -12.09 -22.14
CA GLY A 104 4.04 -12.63 -20.97
C GLY A 104 3.11 -11.59 -20.34
N ARG A 105 1.99 -12.06 -19.79
CA ARG A 105 0.95 -11.22 -19.21
C ARG A 105 0.51 -11.77 -17.87
N GLY A 106 0.26 -10.88 -16.93
CA GLY A 106 -0.19 -11.22 -15.60
C GLY A 106 -1.14 -10.18 -15.03
N SER A 107 -1.65 -10.46 -13.84
CA SER A 107 -2.32 -9.48 -12.99
C SER A 107 -1.75 -9.54 -11.57
N ASN A 108 -1.80 -8.41 -10.89
CA ASN A 108 -1.49 -8.35 -9.46
C ASN A 108 -2.54 -7.51 -8.73
N THR A 109 -2.99 -7.98 -7.58
CA THR A 109 -3.89 -7.25 -6.70
C THR A 109 -3.23 -7.07 -5.34
N ILE A 110 -3.02 -5.82 -4.95
CA ILE A 110 -2.35 -5.45 -3.71
C ILE A 110 -3.32 -4.71 -2.80
N THR A 111 -3.49 -5.24 -1.59
CA THR A 111 -4.47 -4.75 -0.61
C THR A 111 -3.80 -4.47 0.73
N ALA A 112 -4.31 -3.46 1.43
CA ALA A 112 -3.91 -3.18 2.80
C ALA A 112 -4.88 -3.88 3.77
N LEU A 113 -4.35 -4.59 4.76
CA LEU A 113 -5.07 -5.33 5.78
C LEU A 113 -4.68 -4.82 7.17
N PHE A 114 -5.52 -5.10 8.16
CA PHE A 114 -5.27 -4.82 9.58
C PHE A 114 -4.78 -3.37 9.81
N ASP A 115 -5.66 -2.40 9.53
CA ASP A 115 -5.39 -0.97 9.68
C ASP A 115 -4.18 -0.46 8.86
N SER A 116 -3.99 -1.06 7.67
CA SER A 116 -2.86 -0.79 6.76
C SER A 116 -1.49 -1.19 7.29
N CYS A 117 -1.41 -1.99 8.37
CA CYS A 117 -0.13 -2.45 8.89
C CYS A 117 0.38 -3.72 8.15
N VAL A 118 -0.46 -4.36 7.33
CA VAL A 118 -0.07 -5.50 6.46
C VAL A 118 -0.44 -5.20 5.01
N ILE A 119 0.48 -5.45 4.09
CA ILE A 119 0.25 -5.39 2.65
C ILE A 119 0.18 -6.82 2.13
N GLN A 120 -0.93 -7.19 1.50
CA GLN A 120 -1.09 -8.50 0.86
C GLN A 120 -1.10 -8.34 -0.66
N GLU A 121 -0.26 -9.11 -1.32
CA GLU A 121 -0.20 -9.27 -2.77
C GLU A 121 -0.92 -10.56 -3.20
N ASN A 122 -1.58 -10.54 -4.36
CA ASN A 122 -2.05 -11.74 -5.05
C ASN A 122 -1.67 -11.65 -6.54
N PHE A 123 -0.69 -12.45 -6.95
CA PHE A 123 -0.11 -12.46 -8.28
C PHE A 123 -0.64 -13.63 -9.11
N VAL A 124 -0.94 -13.36 -10.38
CA VAL A 124 -1.35 -14.37 -11.36
C VAL A 124 -0.63 -14.13 -12.68
N ASP A 125 0.16 -15.10 -13.13
CA ASP A 125 0.57 -15.23 -14.53
C ASP A 125 -0.58 -15.87 -15.32
N LEU A 126 -0.99 -15.23 -16.42
CA LEU A 126 -2.14 -15.62 -17.24
C LEU A 126 -1.83 -16.74 -18.23
N ALA A 127 -0.59 -17.23 -18.29
CA ALA A 127 -0.25 -18.44 -19.05
C ALA A 127 -1.01 -19.68 -18.52
N PRO A 128 -1.30 -20.70 -19.35
CA PRO A 128 -2.06 -21.88 -18.92
C PRO A 128 -1.50 -22.63 -17.71
N GLN A 129 -0.17 -22.64 -17.55
CA GLN A 129 0.54 -23.20 -16.40
C GLN A 129 1.30 -22.12 -15.62
N GLY A 130 0.77 -20.89 -15.65
CA GLY A 130 1.37 -19.72 -15.04
C GLY A 130 1.54 -19.85 -13.53
N LEU A 131 2.57 -19.17 -13.03
CA LEU A 131 2.81 -18.97 -11.61
C LEU A 131 1.62 -18.26 -10.96
N ARG A 132 1.15 -18.76 -9.82
CA ARG A 132 0.16 -18.11 -8.98
C ARG A 132 0.69 -18.09 -7.55
N GLY A 133 0.72 -16.92 -6.95
CA GLY A 133 1.26 -16.76 -5.61
C GLY A 133 0.68 -15.58 -4.89
N MET A 134 1.05 -15.46 -3.62
CA MET A 134 0.74 -14.32 -2.79
C MET A 134 1.95 -13.96 -1.94
N SER A 135 1.98 -12.71 -1.49
CA SER A 135 2.88 -12.31 -0.43
C SER A 135 2.17 -11.53 0.67
N VAL A 136 2.78 -11.53 1.85
CA VAL A 136 2.43 -10.66 2.96
C VAL A 136 3.66 -9.86 3.37
N SER A 137 3.48 -8.54 3.49
CA SER A 137 4.54 -7.58 3.80
C SER A 137 4.18 -6.74 5.02
N VAL A 138 5.11 -6.63 5.95
CA VAL A 138 4.94 -5.89 7.21
C VAL A 138 6.19 -5.06 7.49
N TYR A 139 5.98 -3.82 7.93
CA TYR A 139 7.07 -3.00 8.44
C TYR A 139 7.36 -3.36 9.89
N ASN A 140 8.56 -3.88 10.15
CA ASN A 140 9.03 -4.17 11.49
C ASN A 140 9.71 -2.93 12.07
N SER A 141 8.98 -2.19 12.92
CA SER A 141 9.46 -0.95 13.54
C SER A 141 10.68 -1.15 14.45
N ARG A 142 10.89 -2.36 15.00
CA ARG A 142 12.06 -2.68 15.83
C ARG A 142 13.31 -2.88 15.00
N LEU A 143 13.17 -3.49 13.82
CA LEU A 143 14.28 -3.68 12.88
C LEU A 143 14.49 -2.45 11.98
N GLY A 144 13.47 -1.59 11.88
CA GLY A 144 13.45 -0.47 10.93
C GLY A 144 13.38 -0.93 9.48
N LYS A 145 12.91 -2.16 9.21
CA LYS A 145 12.92 -2.82 7.89
C LYS A 145 11.56 -3.37 7.55
N TRP A 146 11.30 -3.49 6.25
CA TRP A 146 10.22 -4.30 5.71
C TRP A 146 10.62 -5.78 5.71
N GLN A 147 9.66 -6.63 6.05
CA GLN A 147 9.77 -8.09 5.92
C GLN A 147 8.63 -8.57 5.03
N GLN A 148 8.94 -9.43 4.08
CA GLN A 148 7.96 -10.01 3.15
C GLN A 148 8.11 -11.53 3.13
N THR A 149 6.99 -12.25 3.08
CA THR A 149 6.97 -13.68 2.78
C THR A 149 6.14 -13.93 1.54
N TRP A 150 6.71 -14.63 0.56
CA TRP A 150 6.05 -15.10 -0.65
C TRP A 150 5.78 -16.61 -0.60
N VAL A 151 4.63 -17.03 -1.10
CA VAL A 151 4.25 -18.42 -1.32
C VAL A 151 3.55 -18.61 -2.66
N ASP A 152 3.67 -19.77 -3.29
CA ASP A 152 3.07 -20.03 -4.60
C ASP A 152 2.59 -21.46 -4.83
N ASN A 153 1.91 -21.64 -5.96
CA ASN A 153 1.39 -22.92 -6.45
C ASN A 153 2.47 -23.91 -6.90
N GLN A 154 3.76 -23.54 -6.85
CA GLN A 154 4.89 -24.42 -7.12
C GLN A 154 5.57 -24.89 -5.82
N GLY A 155 5.03 -24.49 -4.66
CA GLY A 155 5.51 -24.90 -3.35
C GLY A 155 6.66 -24.05 -2.81
N SER A 156 6.90 -22.86 -3.36
CA SER A 156 7.92 -21.96 -2.83
C SER A 156 7.49 -21.36 -1.50
N TYR A 157 8.47 -21.12 -0.64
CA TYR A 157 8.37 -20.25 0.54
C TYR A 157 9.62 -19.37 0.56
N LEU A 158 9.46 -18.07 0.36
CA LEU A 158 10.59 -17.13 0.24
C LEU A 158 10.40 -15.98 1.22
N ASP A 159 11.37 -15.78 2.08
CA ASP A 159 11.43 -14.73 3.08
C ASP A 159 12.41 -13.64 2.66
N PHE A 160 11.98 -12.38 2.68
CA PHE A 160 12.81 -11.23 2.31
C PHE A 160 12.81 -10.18 3.42
N VAL A 161 13.90 -9.43 3.49
CA VAL A 161 14.04 -8.27 4.35
C VAL A 161 14.65 -7.13 3.56
N GLY A 162 14.21 -5.90 3.82
CA GLY A 162 14.81 -4.74 3.17
C GLY A 162 14.14 -3.42 3.49
N GLU A 163 14.32 -2.45 2.61
CA GLU A 163 13.91 -1.07 2.86
C GLU A 163 13.75 -0.26 1.57
N PHE A 164 13.14 0.90 1.73
CA PHE A 164 13.11 1.91 0.69
C PHE A 164 14.39 2.75 0.72
N GLN A 165 15.11 2.81 -0.39
CA GLN A 165 16.33 3.58 -0.54
C GLN A 165 16.50 4.03 -1.99
N GLN A 166 16.95 5.28 -2.19
CA GLN A 166 17.27 5.81 -3.53
C GLN A 166 16.12 5.62 -4.53
N ASP A 167 14.89 5.97 -4.11
CA ASP A 167 13.65 5.87 -4.89
C ASP A 167 13.28 4.44 -5.34
N LYS A 168 13.78 3.45 -4.61
CA LYS A 168 13.50 2.03 -4.85
C LYS A 168 13.11 1.34 -3.55
N MET A 169 12.14 0.45 -3.61
CA MET A 169 11.99 -0.57 -2.57
C MET A 169 12.85 -1.77 -2.95
N ILE A 170 13.72 -2.22 -2.03
CA ILE A 170 14.59 -3.37 -2.26
C ILE A 170 14.44 -4.34 -1.11
N LEU A 171 13.96 -5.56 -1.39
CA LEU A 171 13.88 -6.64 -0.42
C LEU A 171 14.80 -7.79 -0.84
N SER A 172 15.67 -8.26 0.05
CA SER A 172 16.71 -9.25 -0.26
C SER A 172 16.65 -10.46 0.65
N ARG A 173 17.24 -11.56 0.17
CA ARG A 173 17.40 -12.80 0.93
C ARG A 173 18.65 -13.57 0.49
N THR A 174 19.11 -14.45 1.37
CA THR A 174 20.08 -15.50 1.02
C THR A 174 19.32 -16.77 0.67
N ALA A 175 19.73 -17.42 -0.41
CA ALA A 175 19.20 -18.70 -0.86
C ALA A 175 20.34 -19.70 -1.07
N GLN A 176 20.00 -20.98 -1.16
CA GLN A 176 20.95 -22.04 -1.48
C GLN A 176 20.51 -22.77 -2.75
N THR A 177 21.49 -23.11 -3.57
CA THR A 177 21.30 -24.03 -4.70
C THR A 177 21.10 -25.45 -4.18
N LYS A 178 20.74 -26.40 -5.07
CA LYS A 178 20.56 -27.81 -4.70
C LYS A 178 21.83 -28.47 -4.15
N ASP A 179 22.99 -27.99 -4.58
CA ASP A 179 24.33 -28.38 -4.13
C ASP A 179 24.80 -27.62 -2.87
N GLY A 180 23.95 -26.79 -2.27
CA GLY A 180 24.22 -26.10 -1.01
C GLY A 180 25.04 -24.82 -1.14
N LYS A 181 25.32 -24.35 -2.36
CA LYS A 181 26.03 -23.08 -2.58
C LYS A 181 25.09 -21.91 -2.30
N GLU A 182 25.53 -21.00 -1.43
CA GLU A 182 24.79 -19.78 -1.15
C GLU A 182 24.87 -18.78 -2.31
N PHE A 183 23.76 -18.09 -2.53
CA PHE A 183 23.64 -16.97 -3.45
C PHE A 183 22.59 -15.97 -2.93
N LEU A 184 22.62 -14.74 -3.43
CA LEU A 184 21.65 -13.72 -3.04
C LEU A 184 20.53 -13.61 -4.05
N GLN A 185 19.34 -13.32 -3.57
CA GLN A 185 18.17 -12.96 -4.38
C GLN A 185 17.60 -11.64 -3.86
N ARG A 186 17.04 -10.82 -4.75
CA ARG A 186 16.30 -9.63 -4.35
C ARG A 186 15.15 -9.31 -5.28
N MET A 187 14.16 -8.65 -4.70
CA MET A 187 13.07 -7.95 -5.38
C MET A 187 13.38 -6.46 -5.39
N VAL A 188 13.24 -5.81 -6.53
CA VAL A 188 13.50 -4.36 -6.69
C VAL A 188 12.29 -3.72 -7.36
N TRP A 189 11.59 -2.84 -6.66
CA TRP A 189 10.58 -1.96 -7.24
C TRP A 189 11.23 -0.61 -7.55
N TYR A 190 11.08 -0.12 -8.79
CA TYR A 190 11.68 1.12 -9.26
C TYR A 190 10.83 1.77 -10.36
N ASN A 191 11.23 2.96 -10.83
CA ASN A 191 10.43 3.78 -11.75
C ASN A 191 9.01 4.02 -11.22
N LEU A 192 8.92 4.33 -9.92
CA LEU A 192 7.67 4.40 -9.19
C LEU A 192 6.90 5.67 -9.58
N THR A 193 5.74 5.48 -10.19
CA THR A 193 4.78 6.56 -10.47
C THR A 193 3.42 6.22 -9.87
N ARG A 194 2.46 7.13 -10.02
CA ARG A 194 1.08 6.86 -9.59
C ARG A 194 0.49 5.64 -10.30
N ASP A 195 0.76 5.50 -11.59
CA ASP A 195 0.02 4.60 -12.47
C ASP A 195 0.88 3.50 -13.10
N ALA A 196 2.19 3.51 -12.84
CA ALA A 196 3.13 2.51 -13.34
C ALA A 196 4.32 2.31 -12.40
N LEU A 197 4.91 1.11 -12.44
CA LEU A 197 6.21 0.81 -11.85
C LEU A 197 6.89 -0.33 -12.60
N ASP A 198 8.17 -0.53 -12.35
CA ASP A 198 8.90 -1.72 -12.79
C ASP A 198 9.35 -2.54 -11.58
N TRP A 199 9.35 -3.85 -11.75
CA TRP A 199 9.77 -4.81 -10.75
C TRP A 199 10.78 -5.78 -11.31
N ASN A 200 11.90 -6.00 -10.61
CA ASN A 200 12.87 -7.02 -10.96
C ASN A 200 12.98 -8.11 -9.90
N TRP A 201 13.08 -9.34 -10.39
CA TRP A 201 13.67 -10.48 -9.70
C TRP A 201 15.15 -10.59 -10.09
N GLU A 202 16.05 -10.41 -9.13
CA GLU A 202 17.49 -10.42 -9.40
C GLU A 202 18.21 -11.45 -8.54
N ALA A 203 19.31 -11.99 -9.07
CA ALA A 203 20.20 -12.86 -8.32
C ALA A 203 21.67 -12.41 -8.44
N SER A 204 22.44 -12.68 -7.38
CA SER A 204 23.87 -12.44 -7.35
C SER A 204 24.61 -13.68 -6.85
N GLN A 205 25.69 -14.04 -7.54
CA GLN A 205 26.55 -15.17 -7.20
C GLN A 205 27.90 -14.76 -6.59
N ASP A 206 28.15 -13.45 -6.48
CA ASP A 206 29.44 -12.86 -6.07
C ASP A 206 29.32 -11.98 -4.81
N GLY A 207 28.30 -12.25 -4.00
CA GLY A 207 28.05 -11.53 -2.75
C GLY A 207 27.45 -10.13 -2.96
N GLY A 208 26.72 -9.91 -4.06
CA GLY A 208 26.02 -8.66 -4.35
C GLY A 208 26.85 -7.64 -5.10
N LYS A 209 28.03 -8.00 -5.64
CA LYS A 209 28.86 -7.11 -6.46
C LYS A 209 28.25 -6.91 -7.84
N THR A 210 27.72 -7.98 -8.42
CA THR A 210 26.96 -7.96 -9.67
C THR A 210 25.59 -8.61 -9.49
N TRP A 211 24.61 -8.12 -10.24
CA TRP A 211 23.22 -8.59 -10.19
C TRP A 211 22.75 -8.92 -11.58
N LYS A 212 22.24 -10.14 -11.76
CA LYS A 212 21.57 -10.58 -12.98
C LYS A 212 20.06 -10.43 -12.79
N VAL A 213 19.41 -9.72 -13.70
CA VAL A 213 17.95 -9.69 -13.80
C VAL A 213 17.49 -11.02 -14.39
N ASN A 214 16.74 -11.78 -13.61
CA ASN A 214 16.17 -13.06 -14.01
C ASN A 214 14.76 -12.88 -14.59
N TRP A 215 14.01 -11.91 -14.05
CA TRP A 215 12.68 -11.59 -14.52
C TRP A 215 12.42 -10.11 -14.25
N GLN A 216 11.93 -9.39 -15.25
CA GLN A 216 11.50 -8.01 -15.15
C GLN A 216 10.03 -7.95 -15.50
N ILE A 217 9.24 -7.28 -14.67
CA ILE A 217 7.80 -7.11 -14.88
C ILE A 217 7.51 -5.61 -14.91
N HIS A 218 6.87 -5.17 -15.97
CA HIS A 218 6.26 -3.85 -16.04
C HIS A 218 4.84 -3.90 -15.48
N TYR A 219 4.54 -3.02 -14.54
CA TYR A 219 3.23 -2.86 -13.91
C TYR A 219 2.54 -1.63 -14.48
N GLN A 220 1.33 -1.81 -14.98
CA GLN A 220 0.43 -0.74 -15.38
C GLN A 220 -0.85 -0.81 -14.55
N ARG A 221 -1.23 0.29 -13.90
CA ARG A 221 -2.43 0.33 -13.07
C ARG A 221 -3.67 0.12 -13.95
N LYS A 222 -4.61 -0.69 -13.48
CA LYS A 222 -5.93 -0.80 -14.11
C LYS A 222 -6.70 0.52 -13.97
N SER A 223 -7.21 1.01 -15.09
CA SER A 223 -8.05 2.20 -15.19
C SER A 223 -9.47 1.97 -14.68
#